data_AF-A0A3N5K858-F1
#
_entry.id   AF-A0A3N5K858-F1
#
_cell.length_a   1.000
_cell.length_b   1.000
_cell.length_c   1.000
_cell.angle_alpha   90.00
_cell.angle_beta   90.00
_cell.angle_gamma   90.00
#
_symmetry.space_group_name_H-M   'P 1'
#
loop_
_entity.id
_entity.type
_entity.pdbx_description
1 polymer ?
#
loop_
_entity_poly.entity_id
_entity_poly.type
_entity_poly.pdbx_seq_one_letter_code
_entity_poly.pdbx_strand_id
1 'polypeptide(L)'
;MRSLDSAQTALDLVLMAAAQPLEHQTIVLLGRAGQGGGSCVIIDGEVPRNELSSMISLLAGVVPDGSPLVVATITPEAPTLTEDELAHWFDLDEAVAASGATLCEWFLVGEGTAIAVGEWSGVEPRWPISGSRASATSHRRASPRAFRPRH
;
A
#
# COMPACT_ATOMS: atom_id res chain seq x y z
N MET A 1 6.02 -10.58 -10.65
CA MET A 1 4.88 -9.77 -10.18
C MET A 1 4.87 -8.46 -10.95
N ARG A 2 3.70 -7.98 -11.41
CA ARG A 2 3.58 -6.64 -12.00
C ARG A 2 3.90 -5.57 -10.95
N SER A 3 4.27 -4.36 -11.37
CA SER A 3 4.48 -3.25 -10.43
C SER A 3 3.14 -2.73 -9.89
N LEU A 4 3.13 -2.23 -8.65
CA LEU A 4 1.93 -1.74 -7.95
C LEU A 4 1.71 -0.25 -8.24
N ASP A 5 1.42 0.08 -9.50
CA ASP A 5 1.45 1.47 -9.99
C ASP A 5 0.07 2.14 -10.00
N SER A 6 -0.99 1.35 -9.80
CA SER A 6 -2.36 1.84 -9.80
C SER A 6 -3.30 0.90 -9.05
N ALA A 7 -4.42 1.47 -8.58
CA ALA A 7 -5.51 0.72 -7.95
C ALA A 7 -6.01 -0.44 -8.82
N GLN A 8 -6.22 -0.21 -10.12
CA GLN A 8 -6.67 -1.25 -11.03
C GLN A 8 -5.67 -2.40 -11.15
N THR A 9 -4.37 -2.10 -11.27
CA THR A 9 -3.34 -3.15 -11.39
C THR A 9 -3.25 -3.98 -10.11
N ALA A 10 -3.35 -3.32 -8.96
CA ALA A 10 -3.35 -4.00 -7.67
C ALA A 10 -4.60 -4.88 -7.50
N LEU A 11 -5.79 -4.37 -7.84
CA LEU A 11 -7.03 -5.14 -7.79
C LEU A 11 -6.99 -6.35 -8.72
N ASP A 12 -6.49 -6.21 -9.95
CA ASP A 12 -6.32 -7.34 -10.87
C ASP A 12 -5.42 -8.44 -10.26
N LEU A 13 -4.33 -8.05 -9.58
CA LEU A 13 -3.44 -8.99 -8.88
C LEU A 13 -4.14 -9.68 -7.71
N VAL A 14 -4.92 -8.94 -6.92
CA VAL A 14 -5.74 -9.49 -5.82
C VAL A 14 -6.72 -10.52 -6.37
N LEU A 15 -7.47 -10.19 -7.42
CA LEU A 15 -8.48 -11.07 -8.00
C LEU A 15 -7.87 -12.33 -8.66
N MET A 16 -6.64 -12.23 -9.18
CA MET A 16 -5.90 -13.40 -9.69
C MET A 16 -5.35 -14.30 -8.58
N ALA A 17 -5.11 -13.74 -7.39
CA ALA A 17 -4.57 -14.47 -6.23
C ALA A 17 -5.65 -15.07 -5.33
N ALA A 18 -6.87 -14.51 -5.37
CA ALA A 18 -8.00 -14.94 -4.55
C ALA A 18 -8.45 -16.37 -4.89
N ALA A 19 -8.95 -17.09 -3.88
CA ALA A 19 -9.55 -18.40 -4.05
C ALA A 19 -10.87 -18.35 -4.84
N GLN A 20 -11.19 -19.46 -5.53
CA GLN A 20 -12.51 -19.71 -6.12
C GLN A 20 -13.03 -21.10 -5.69
N PRO A 21 -14.19 -21.22 -5.02
CA PRO A 21 -15.11 -20.15 -4.62
C PRO A 21 -14.50 -19.17 -3.60
N LEU A 22 -15.10 -17.98 -3.48
CA LEU A 22 -14.63 -16.96 -2.54
C LEU A 22 -14.87 -17.42 -1.10
N GLU A 23 -13.84 -17.28 -0.28
CA GLU A 23 -13.85 -17.50 1.17
C GLU A 23 -13.26 -16.25 1.85
N HIS A 24 -13.37 -16.17 3.18
CA HIS A 24 -12.67 -15.13 3.92
C HIS A 24 -11.16 -15.24 3.70
N GLN A 25 -10.55 -14.18 3.19
CA GLN A 25 -9.10 -14.11 2.98
C GLN A 25 -8.61 -12.67 3.18
N THR A 26 -7.37 -12.53 3.63
CA THR A 26 -6.64 -11.26 3.53
C THR A 26 -5.44 -11.43 2.63
N ILE A 27 -5.39 -10.65 1.55
CA ILE A 27 -4.28 -10.64 0.60
C ILE A 27 -3.48 -9.36 0.80
N VAL A 28 -2.18 -9.49 0.98
CA VAL A 28 -1.25 -8.37 1.12
C VAL A 28 -0.27 -8.39 -0.04
N LEU A 29 -0.31 -7.35 -0.85
CA LEU A 29 0.66 -7.13 -1.92
C LEU A 29 1.74 -6.17 -1.44
N LEU A 30 2.96 -6.67 -1.41
CA LEU A 30 4.16 -5.95 -1.00
C LEU A 30 4.96 -5.62 -2.25
N GLY A 31 4.87 -4.38 -2.73
CA GLY A 31 5.63 -3.92 -3.88
C GLY A 31 7.04 -3.50 -3.50
N ARG A 32 7.90 -3.32 -4.51
CA ARG A 32 9.24 -2.76 -4.33
C ARG A 32 9.28 -1.38 -4.98
N ALA A 33 9.59 -0.35 -4.20
CA ALA A 33 9.63 1.03 -4.69
C ALA A 33 10.52 1.18 -5.93
N GLY A 34 9.96 1.73 -7.02
CA GLY A 34 10.68 2.02 -8.26
C GLY A 34 11.17 0.79 -9.05
N GLN A 35 10.76 -0.42 -8.69
CA GLN A 35 11.10 -1.66 -9.39
C GLN A 35 9.86 -2.49 -9.69
N GLY A 36 9.87 -3.22 -10.82
CA GLY A 36 8.92 -4.30 -11.02
C GLY A 36 9.20 -5.45 -10.04
N GLY A 37 8.15 -6.07 -9.51
CA GLY A 37 8.26 -7.19 -8.58
C GLY A 37 7.72 -6.91 -7.17
N GLY A 38 7.81 -7.93 -6.31
CA GLY A 38 7.35 -7.90 -4.93
C GLY A 38 6.82 -9.26 -4.47
N SER A 39 6.15 -9.27 -3.32
CA SER A 39 5.59 -10.47 -2.69
C SER A 39 4.08 -10.36 -2.57
N CYS A 40 3.39 -11.49 -2.72
CA CYS A 40 1.98 -11.64 -2.39
C CYS A 40 1.90 -12.57 -1.19
N VAL A 41 1.28 -12.12 -0.10
CA VAL A 41 1.01 -12.92 1.09
C VAL A 41 -0.49 -13.12 1.16
N ILE A 42 -0.92 -14.38 1.19
CA ILE A 42 -2.33 -14.75 1.33
C ILE A 42 -2.49 -15.33 2.73
N ILE A 43 -3.43 -14.78 3.48
CA ILE A 43 -3.85 -15.28 4.78
C ILE A 43 -5.25 -15.84 4.58
N ASP A 44 -5.35 -17.17 4.68
CA ASP A 44 -6.61 -17.89 4.58
C ASP A 44 -7.41 -17.77 5.88
N GLY A 45 -8.72 -17.60 5.74
CA GLY A 45 -9.64 -17.43 6.85
C GLY A 45 -9.89 -15.97 7.22
N GLU A 46 -10.82 -15.80 8.17
CA GLU A 46 -11.14 -14.50 8.71
C GLU A 46 -10.02 -14.01 9.63
N VAL A 47 -9.52 -12.81 9.35
CA VAL A 47 -8.59 -12.11 10.24
C VAL A 47 -9.42 -11.17 11.09
N PRO A 48 -9.43 -11.33 12.43
CA PRO A 48 -10.10 -10.40 13.32
C PRO A 48 -9.60 -8.97 13.09
N ARG A 49 -10.51 -8.00 13.05
CA ARG A 49 -10.18 -6.59 12.75
C ARG A 49 -9.11 -6.01 13.68
N ASN A 50 -9.21 -6.32 14.97
CA ASN A 50 -8.25 -5.89 15.99
C ASN A 50 -6.84 -6.49 15.81
N GLU A 51 -6.72 -7.56 15.02
CA GLU A 51 -5.45 -8.22 14.72
C GLU A 51 -4.88 -7.80 13.36
N LEU A 52 -5.74 -7.33 12.43
CA LEU A 52 -5.35 -6.94 11.08
C LEU A 52 -4.21 -5.91 11.10
N SER A 53 -4.33 -4.80 11.83
CA SER A 53 -3.29 -3.76 11.87
C SER A 53 -1.96 -4.28 12.43
N SER A 54 -2.00 -5.13 13.46
CA SER A 54 -0.80 -5.74 14.03
C SER A 54 -0.10 -6.65 13.02
N MET A 55 -0.88 -7.49 12.33
CA MET A 55 -0.37 -8.40 11.30
C MET A 55 0.21 -7.63 10.10
N ILE A 56 -0.50 -6.60 9.62
CA ILE A 56 -0.01 -5.76 8.53
C ILE A 56 1.26 -5.00 8.94
N SER A 57 1.36 -4.52 10.18
CA SER A 57 2.57 -3.87 10.69
C SER A 57 3.78 -4.81 10.67
N LEU A 58 3.59 -6.09 11.05
CA LEU A 58 4.64 -7.12 10.98
C LEU A 58 5.10 -7.38 9.52
N LEU A 59 4.17 -7.46 8.58
CA LEU A 59 4.48 -7.62 7.15
C LEU A 59 5.14 -6.38 6.56
N ALA A 60 4.73 -5.18 6.98
CA ALA A 60 5.36 -3.93 6.60
C ALA A 60 6.80 -3.82 7.14
N GLY A 61 7.08 -4.36 8.34
CA GLY A 61 8.41 -4.31 8.95
C GLY A 61 9.48 -5.18 8.26
N VAL A 62 9.09 -6.08 7.35
CA VAL A 62 10.04 -6.92 6.60
C VAL A 62 10.37 -6.37 5.20
N VAL A 63 9.72 -5.29 4.77
CA VAL A 63 9.99 -4.65 3.48
C VAL A 63 10.86 -3.40 3.64
N PRO A 64 11.60 -2.98 2.59
CA PRO A 64 12.36 -1.74 2.64
C PRO A 64 11.46 -0.50 2.83
N ASP A 65 12.00 0.53 3.49
CA ASP A 65 11.33 1.83 3.63
C ASP A 65 10.81 2.38 2.29
N GLY A 66 9.62 2.96 2.32
CA GLY A 66 8.91 3.51 1.16
C GLY A 66 8.33 2.46 0.22
N SER A 67 8.35 1.17 0.59
CA SER A 67 7.72 0.12 -0.21
C SER A 67 6.20 0.30 -0.22
N PRO A 68 5.57 0.29 -1.42
CA PRO A 68 4.11 0.37 -1.53
C PRO A 68 3.49 -0.94 -1.04
N LEU A 69 2.44 -0.82 -0.23
CA LEU A 69 1.70 -1.92 0.35
C LEU A 69 0.22 -1.77 -0.03
N VAL A 70 -0.39 -2.86 -0.49
CA VAL A 70 -1.83 -2.94 -0.72
C VAL A 70 -2.38 -4.07 0.14
N VAL A 71 -3.49 -3.82 0.82
CA VAL A 71 -4.25 -4.83 1.55
C VAL A 71 -5.55 -5.09 0.80
N ALA A 72 -6.01 -6.33 0.79
CA ALA A 72 -7.37 -6.66 0.37
C ALA A 72 -7.99 -7.63 1.38
N THR A 73 -9.15 -7.28 1.89
CA THR A 73 -10.00 -8.17 2.69
C THR A 73 -11.09 -8.70 1.78
N ILE A 74 -11.14 -10.02 1.65
CA ILE A 74 -12.06 -10.73 0.76
C ILE A 74 -13.10 -11.44 1.62
N THR A 75 -14.37 -11.31 1.26
CA THR A 75 -15.50 -11.99 1.88
C THR A 75 -16.41 -12.60 0.80
N PRO A 76 -17.16 -13.67 1.12
CA PRO A 76 -18.19 -14.17 0.21
C PRO A 76 -19.28 -13.14 -0.09
N GLU A 77 -19.63 -12.29 0.88
CA GLU A 77 -20.70 -11.29 0.80
C GLU A 77 -20.25 -9.99 0.14
N ALA A 78 -21.22 -9.20 -0.36
CA ALA A 78 -20.93 -7.88 -0.89
C ALA A 78 -20.31 -6.96 0.19
N PRO A 79 -19.19 -6.29 -0.11
CA PRO A 79 -18.54 -5.39 0.82
C PRO A 79 -19.41 -4.15 1.07
N THR A 80 -19.41 -3.67 2.30
CA THR A 80 -20.06 -2.41 2.68
C THR A 80 -19.02 -1.48 3.29
N LEU A 81 -18.94 -0.26 2.78
CA LEU A 81 -18.13 0.78 3.40
C LEU A 81 -18.92 1.44 4.54
N THR A 82 -18.49 1.20 5.78
CA THR A 82 -19.05 1.83 6.98
C THR A 82 -18.10 2.89 7.53
N GLU A 83 -18.58 3.72 8.46
CA GLU A 83 -17.70 4.64 9.20
C GLU A 83 -16.60 3.88 9.97
N ASP A 84 -16.92 2.69 10.48
CA ASP A 84 -15.96 1.82 11.14
C ASP A 84 -14.88 1.35 10.16
N GLU A 85 -15.22 0.90 8.94
CA GLU A 85 -14.22 0.54 7.92
C GLU A 85 -13.29 1.71 7.63
N LEU A 86 -13.85 2.92 7.54
CA LEU A 86 -13.04 4.09 7.27
C LEU A 86 -12.11 4.43 8.45
N ALA A 87 -12.58 4.28 9.70
CA ALA A 87 -11.72 4.42 10.87
C ALA A 87 -10.58 3.39 10.87
N HIS A 88 -10.88 2.13 10.56
CA HIS A 88 -9.87 1.06 10.47
C HIS A 88 -8.85 1.32 9.37
N TRP A 89 -9.24 1.98 8.28
CA TRP A 89 -8.30 2.38 7.24
C TRP A 89 -7.22 3.33 7.79
N PHE A 90 -7.59 4.29 8.64
CA PHE A 90 -6.62 5.19 9.28
C PHE A 90 -5.72 4.45 10.26
N ASP A 91 -6.27 3.50 11.04
CA ASP A 91 -5.47 2.67 11.95
C ASP A 91 -4.44 1.82 11.17
N LEU A 92 -4.86 1.27 10.02
CA LEU A 92 -3.97 0.53 9.13
C LEU A 92 -2.89 1.42 8.52
N ASP A 93 -3.27 2.62 8.09
CA ASP A 93 -2.33 3.60 7.52
C ASP A 93 -1.25 3.98 8.54
N GLU A 94 -1.65 4.28 9.77
CA GLU A 94 -0.73 4.59 10.87
C GLU A 94 0.19 3.40 11.18
N ALA A 95 -0.36 2.19 11.27
CA ALA A 95 0.40 0.97 11.56
C ALA A 95 1.44 0.64 10.46
N VAL A 96 1.10 0.88 9.19
CA VAL A 96 2.01 0.70 8.05
C VAL A 96 3.08 1.79 8.03
N ALA A 97 2.69 3.05 8.25
CA ALA A 97 3.61 4.18 8.29
C ALA A 97 4.64 4.04 9.41
N ALA A 98 4.25 3.52 10.58
CA ALA A 98 5.15 3.24 11.69
C ALA A 98 6.27 2.24 11.34
N SER A 99 6.02 1.34 10.38
CA SER A 99 7.00 0.37 9.86
C SER A 99 7.82 0.91 8.68
N GLY A 100 7.66 2.17 8.28
CA GLY A 100 8.39 2.80 7.17
C GLY A 100 7.88 2.48 5.77
N ALA A 101 6.86 1.61 5.64
CA ALA A 101 6.19 1.33 4.38
C ALA A 101 5.10 2.37 4.06
N THR A 102 4.44 2.26 2.91
CA THR A 102 3.35 3.16 2.52
C THR A 102 2.13 2.34 2.15
N LEU A 103 1.03 2.51 2.89
CA LEU A 103 -0.26 1.95 2.49
C LEU A 103 -0.76 2.75 1.28
N CYS A 104 -0.85 2.07 0.14
CA CYS A 104 -1.39 2.67 -1.08
C CYS A 104 -2.91 2.56 -1.11
N GLU A 105 -3.44 1.40 -0.71
CA GLU A 105 -4.87 1.12 -0.70
C GLU A 105 -5.21 -0.09 0.18
N TRP A 106 -6.44 -0.09 0.69
CA TRP A 106 -7.11 -1.25 1.25
C TRP A 106 -8.40 -1.50 0.47
N PHE A 107 -8.50 -2.68 -0.14
CA PHE A 107 -9.70 -3.12 -0.84
C PHE A 107 -10.59 -3.98 0.04
N LEU A 108 -11.88 -3.72 0.04
CA LEU A 108 -12.91 -4.67 0.50
C LEU A 108 -13.50 -5.34 -0.74
N VAL A 109 -13.45 -6.67 -0.83
CA VAL A 109 -13.82 -7.43 -2.04
C VAL A 109 -14.83 -8.51 -1.70
N GLY A 110 -15.90 -8.61 -2.48
CA GLY A 110 -16.92 -9.65 -2.30
C GLY A 110 -18.11 -9.52 -3.26
N GLU A 111 -18.83 -10.63 -3.49
CA GLU A 111 -19.89 -10.78 -4.52
C GLU A 111 -19.57 -10.13 -5.88
N GLY A 112 -18.31 -10.24 -6.34
CA GLY A 112 -17.89 -9.68 -7.64
C GLY A 112 -17.75 -8.15 -7.66
N THR A 113 -17.76 -7.50 -6.50
CA THR A 113 -17.54 -6.06 -6.34
C THR A 113 -16.32 -5.80 -5.46
N ALA A 114 -15.75 -4.60 -5.58
CA ALA A 114 -14.63 -4.16 -4.77
C ALA A 114 -14.80 -2.68 -4.42
N ILE A 115 -14.45 -2.32 -3.18
CA ILE A 115 -14.41 -0.94 -2.69
C ILE A 115 -12.96 -0.61 -2.35
N ALA A 116 -12.43 0.45 -2.95
CA ALA A 116 -11.15 1.06 -2.59
C ALA A 116 -11.38 2.02 -1.42
N VAL A 117 -11.06 1.62 -0.19
CA VAL A 117 -11.43 2.36 1.02
C VAL A 117 -10.72 3.72 1.10
N GLY A 118 -9.47 3.79 0.65
CA GLY A 118 -8.64 4.99 0.63
C GLY A 118 -9.23 6.11 -0.21
N GLU A 119 -9.96 5.81 -1.29
CA GLU A 119 -10.67 6.82 -2.09
C GLU A 119 -11.73 7.59 -1.30
N TRP A 120 -12.24 6.99 -0.22
CA TRP A 120 -13.26 7.59 0.66
C TRP A 120 -12.66 8.26 1.90
N SER A 121 -11.35 8.15 2.12
CA SER A 121 -10.67 8.69 3.30
C SER A 121 -10.41 10.19 3.26
N GLY A 122 -10.47 10.80 2.06
CA GLY A 122 -10.06 12.19 1.85
C GLY A 122 -8.54 12.41 1.84
N VAL A 123 -7.74 11.34 1.95
CA VAL A 123 -6.28 11.37 1.80
C VAL A 123 -5.91 11.31 0.31
N GLU A 124 -4.86 12.05 -0.09
CA GLU A 124 -4.37 12.01 -1.46
C GLU A 124 -3.84 10.61 -1.83
N PRO A 125 -4.17 10.07 -3.03
CA PRO A 125 -3.71 8.75 -3.44
C PRO A 125 -2.19 8.63 -3.46
N ARG A 126 -1.66 7.54 -2.90
CA ARG A 126 -0.21 7.32 -2.70
C ARG A 126 0.39 6.30 -3.68
N TRP A 127 -0.24 6.13 -4.83
CA TRP A 127 0.24 5.21 -5.87
C TRP A 127 1.57 5.70 -6.45
N PRO A 128 2.58 4.83 -6.57
CA PRO A 128 3.85 5.21 -7.17
C PRO A 128 3.64 5.56 -8.65
N ILE A 129 4.02 6.79 -9.04
CA ILE A 129 3.91 7.26 -10.43
C ILE A 129 4.98 6.55 -11.28
N SER A 130 4.56 5.58 -12.08
CA SER A 130 5.43 4.95 -13.09
C SER A 130 5.83 5.99 -14.15
N GLY A 131 7.06 6.51 -14.05
CA GLY A 131 7.61 7.47 -15.02
C GLY A 131 8.46 8.59 -14.43
N SER A 132 8.38 8.85 -13.12
CA SER A 132 9.35 9.75 -12.48
C SER A 132 10.64 8.96 -12.25
N ARG A 133 11.54 8.98 -13.24
CA ARG A 133 12.97 8.94 -12.90
C ARG A 133 13.15 10.02 -11.85
N ALA A 134 13.35 9.60 -10.60
CA ALA A 134 13.75 10.50 -9.54
C ALA A 134 14.85 11.39 -10.12
N SER A 135 14.51 12.64 -10.40
CA SER A 135 15.53 13.67 -10.47
C SER A 135 16.07 13.67 -9.07
N ALA A 136 17.16 12.92 -8.88
CA ALA A 136 18.08 13.16 -7.80
C ALA A 136 18.58 14.58 -8.03
N THR A 137 17.81 15.56 -7.58
CA THR A 137 18.31 16.87 -7.20
C THR A 137 19.22 16.61 -6.02
N SER A 138 20.42 16.18 -6.37
CA SER A 138 21.63 16.40 -5.62
C SER A 138 21.62 17.88 -5.24
N HIS A 139 21.11 18.19 -4.05
CA HIS A 139 21.46 19.40 -3.33
C HIS A 139 22.96 19.32 -3.08
N ARG A 140 23.74 19.71 -4.10
CA ARG A 140 25.09 20.20 -3.91
C ARG A 140 24.95 21.35 -2.94
N ARG A 141 25.32 21.12 -1.67
CA ARG A 141 25.71 22.18 -0.76
C ARG A 141 26.79 22.99 -1.48
N ALA A 142 26.39 24.15 -2.01
CA ALA A 142 27.32 25.18 -2.39
C ALA A 142 28.02 25.63 -1.11
N SER A 143 29.25 25.18 -0.92
CA SER A 143 30.13 25.74 0.11
C SER A 143 30.50 27.16 -0.33
N PRO A 144 30.30 28.19 0.51
CA PRO A 144 30.69 29.55 0.15
C PRO A 144 32.21 29.63 0.19
N ARG A 145 32.86 29.64 -0.99
CA ARG A 145 34.30 29.97 -1.07
C ARG A 145 34.46 31.48 -1.21
N ALA A 146 35.18 32.01 -0.23
CA ALA A 146 35.46 33.41 0.03
C ALA A 146 35.98 34.19 -1.18
N PHE A 147 35.49 35.43 -1.27
CA PHE A 147 35.98 36.51 -2.11
C PHE A 147 37.43 36.88 -1.70
N ARG A 148 38.34 37.03 -2.67
CA ARG A 148 39.64 37.71 -2.48
C ARG A 148 39.79 38.80 -3.55
N PRO A 149 40.03 40.07 -3.17
CA PRO A 149 40.36 41.12 -4.13
C PRO A 149 41.83 40.98 -4.57
N ARG A 150 42.12 41.31 -5.82
CA ARG A 150 43.49 41.42 -6.34
C ARG A 150 43.98 42.86 -6.17
N HIS A 151 45.18 43.00 -5.62
CA HIS A 151 46.03 44.19 -5.76
C HIS A 151 46.67 44.20 -7.15
#